data_AF-A0A0F9HAH6-F1
#
_entry.id   AF-A0A0F9HAH6-F1
#
_cell.length_a   1.000
_cell.length_b   1.000
_cell.length_c   1.000
_cell.angle_alpha   90.00
_cell.angle_beta   90.00
_cell.angle_gamma   90.00
#
_symmetry.space_group_name_H-M   'P 1'
#
loop_
_entity.id
_entity.type
_entity.pdbx_description
1 polymer ?
#
loop_
_entity_poly.entity_id
_entity_poly.type
_entity_poly.pdbx_seq_one_letter_code
_entity_poly.pdbx_strand_id
1 'polypeptide(L)'
;MAEENPDSQSEVPDSDAQDSETLGELLDKAKIDLQAIEEIKTTIELYAEDLTSLKESAESDSKASQTAMEESEKSKESATENADAVQENKTAAGQLLLSIQKERDDAIALLETIKKHEANTKLIADIAEEKDQRVEDYEEQLKDLTTEYSQLKKQIEDLLPGATSAGLASAFETRKNSFRWPKRLWALLQIVSVFILMGMGYLVFKTTQIDSFADLIFFIFKRSPIIAAIIFLEEIARRNRNIALRLEEDYGYKEVLSRSFEGYKKQMEEIDQQSNMAVSTLSTNLLIAMAKEPGRLIDKEKPIIKPTADVIEDVMNKLKKNDD
;
A
#
# COMPACT_ATOMS: atom_id res chain seq x y z
N MET A 1 -65.49 14.75 98.97
CA MET A 1 -64.87 14.23 100.21
C MET A 1 -64.32 15.47 100.91
N ALA A 2 -65.18 16.23 101.60
CA ALA A 2 -65.82 15.92 102.89
C ALA A 2 -64.75 15.99 104.01
N GLU A 3 -64.55 17.06 104.79
CA GLU A 3 -65.46 17.97 105.56
C GLU A 3 -65.68 17.47 107.01
N GLU A 4 -65.29 18.31 108.01
CA GLU A 4 -65.99 18.61 109.30
C GLU A 4 -65.05 19.05 110.48
N ASN A 5 -65.00 20.37 110.76
CA ASN A 5 -65.58 21.06 111.95
C ASN A 5 -65.10 20.78 113.44
N PRO A 6 -65.59 21.47 114.52
CA PRO A 6 -64.76 22.50 115.24
C PRO A 6 -64.89 22.67 116.80
N ASP A 7 -64.23 23.72 117.35
CA ASP A 7 -64.67 24.70 118.40
C ASP A 7 -64.48 24.51 119.95
N SER A 8 -64.58 25.65 120.70
CA SER A 8 -64.64 25.94 122.17
C SER A 8 -63.31 26.27 122.93
N GLN A 9 -63.08 27.49 123.47
CA GLN A 9 -63.45 28.14 124.79
C GLN A 9 -62.58 27.70 126.01
N SER A 10 -62.31 28.47 127.11
CA SER A 10 -62.31 29.91 127.47
C SER A 10 -61.71 30.14 128.91
N GLU A 11 -61.58 31.41 129.36
CA GLU A 11 -61.58 31.90 130.78
C GLU A 11 -60.33 31.96 131.71
N VAL A 12 -60.42 32.93 132.66
CA VAL A 12 -59.45 33.50 133.64
C VAL A 12 -60.32 34.27 134.69
N PRO A 13 -60.20 34.16 136.04
CA PRO A 13 -59.21 34.95 136.83
C PRO A 13 -58.87 34.50 138.30
N ASP A 14 -58.04 35.31 138.99
CA ASP A 14 -58.34 36.05 140.26
C ASP A 14 -57.43 35.97 141.53
N SER A 15 -57.06 37.18 141.99
CA SER A 15 -57.08 37.76 143.38
C SER A 15 -56.32 37.18 144.62
N ASP A 16 -55.44 38.05 145.16
CA ASP A 16 -55.21 38.45 146.58
C ASP A 16 -54.51 37.61 147.69
N ALA A 17 -53.30 38.08 148.05
CA ALA A 17 -52.92 38.73 149.34
C ALA A 17 -52.34 37.98 150.59
N GLN A 18 -51.29 38.63 151.14
CA GLN A 18 -50.72 38.70 152.53
C GLN A 18 -49.74 37.64 153.12
N ASP A 19 -48.47 38.09 153.21
CA ASP A 19 -47.62 38.27 154.43
C ASP A 19 -47.31 37.10 155.40
N SER A 20 -46.05 36.58 155.36
CA SER A 20 -44.92 36.98 156.25
C SER A 20 -43.89 35.87 156.52
N GLU A 21 -42.59 36.24 156.48
CA GLU A 21 -41.36 35.47 156.79
C GLU A 21 -41.11 34.16 155.98
N THR A 22 -39.91 33.86 155.45
CA THR A 22 -38.55 34.22 155.90
C THR A 22 -37.62 34.63 154.74
N LEU A 23 -36.57 35.42 155.06
CA LEU A 23 -35.56 35.88 154.09
C LEU A 23 -34.66 34.75 153.51
N GLY A 24 -34.70 33.55 154.11
CA GLY A 24 -33.83 32.43 153.74
C GLY A 24 -34.28 31.68 152.49
N GLU A 25 -35.58 31.41 152.37
CA GLU A 25 -36.13 30.66 151.22
C GLU A 25 -36.00 31.44 149.90
N LEU A 26 -36.11 32.77 149.95
CA LEU A 26 -35.84 33.63 148.79
C LEU A 26 -34.37 33.61 148.36
N LEU A 27 -33.43 33.42 149.30
CA LEU A 27 -32.00 33.36 149.00
C LEU A 27 -31.61 32.02 148.36
N ASP A 28 -32.16 30.91 148.85
CA ASP A 28 -31.92 29.59 148.26
C ASP A 28 -32.64 29.45 146.91
N LYS A 29 -33.85 29.99 146.75
CA LYS A 29 -34.53 30.01 145.46
C LYS A 29 -33.77 30.86 144.42
N ALA A 30 -33.27 32.03 144.82
CA ALA A 30 -32.41 32.84 143.97
C ALA A 30 -31.09 32.15 143.59
N LYS A 31 -30.51 31.30 144.46
CA LYS A 31 -29.35 30.46 144.11
C LYS A 31 -29.69 29.33 143.13
N ILE A 32 -30.81 28.65 143.34
CA ILE A 32 -31.29 27.57 142.47
C ILE A 32 -31.60 28.14 141.08
N ASP A 33 -32.28 29.28 141.01
CA ASP A 33 -32.56 29.97 139.75
C ASP A 33 -31.26 30.45 139.07
N LEU A 34 -30.25 30.91 139.83
CA LEU A 34 -28.95 31.29 139.27
C LEU A 34 -28.17 30.09 138.71
N GLN A 35 -28.18 28.93 139.40
CA GLN A 35 -27.61 27.69 138.86
C GLN A 35 -28.38 27.20 137.64
N ALA A 36 -29.71 27.25 137.64
CA ALA A 36 -30.52 26.86 136.48
C ALA A 36 -30.26 27.78 135.27
N ILE A 37 -30.10 29.09 135.49
CA ILE A 37 -29.70 30.04 134.44
C ILE A 37 -28.29 29.74 133.93
N GLU A 38 -27.37 29.30 134.79
CA GLU A 38 -26.00 28.94 134.41
C GLU A 38 -25.95 27.61 133.63
N GLU A 39 -26.72 26.59 134.02
CA GLU A 39 -26.92 25.36 133.24
C GLU A 39 -27.59 25.63 131.88
N ILE A 40 -28.65 26.45 131.86
CA ILE A 40 -29.30 26.89 130.61
C ILE A 40 -28.33 27.68 129.73
N LYS A 41 -27.47 28.52 130.31
CA LYS A 41 -26.42 29.24 129.57
C LYS A 41 -25.41 28.27 128.96
N THR A 42 -24.91 27.28 129.70
CA THR A 42 -23.96 26.29 129.16
C THR A 42 -24.58 25.40 128.08
N THR A 43 -25.86 25.04 128.20
CA THR A 43 -26.56 24.30 127.13
C THR A 43 -26.86 25.16 125.91
N ILE A 44 -27.18 26.45 126.07
CA ILE A 44 -27.29 27.40 124.95
C ILE A 44 -25.94 27.61 124.27
N GLU A 45 -24.83 27.68 125.02
CA GLU A 45 -23.47 27.77 124.48
C GLU A 45 -23.10 26.51 123.69
N LEU A 46 -23.37 25.31 124.23
CA LEU A 46 -23.20 24.04 123.51
C LEU A 46 -24.05 23.95 122.25
N TYR A 47 -25.35 24.30 122.33
CA TYR A 47 -26.22 24.31 121.15
C TYR A 47 -25.77 25.34 120.11
N ALA A 48 -25.24 26.49 120.51
CA ALA A 48 -24.68 27.46 119.58
C ALA A 48 -23.43 26.91 118.87
N GLU A 49 -22.58 26.18 119.59
CA GLU A 49 -21.36 25.56 119.06
C GLU A 49 -21.67 24.39 118.09
N ASP A 50 -22.64 23.54 118.42
CA ASP A 50 -23.20 22.52 117.52
C ASP A 50 -23.84 23.14 116.27
N LEU A 51 -24.55 24.27 116.41
CA LEU A 51 -25.18 24.95 115.26
C LEU A 51 -24.13 25.62 114.37
N THR A 52 -23.02 26.12 114.92
CA THR A 52 -21.88 26.60 114.12
C THR A 52 -21.15 25.47 113.40
N SER A 53 -20.86 24.34 114.07
CA SER A 53 -20.16 23.22 113.42
C SER A 53 -21.02 22.53 112.35
N LEU A 54 -22.33 22.39 112.59
CA LEU A 54 -23.28 21.91 111.58
C LEU A 54 -23.37 22.86 110.38
N LYS A 55 -23.36 24.19 110.62
CA LYS A 55 -23.32 25.19 109.56
C LYS A 55 -22.02 25.10 108.74
N GLU A 56 -20.88 24.94 109.40
CA GLU A 56 -19.58 24.78 108.71
C GLU A 56 -19.53 23.49 107.88
N SER A 57 -20.07 22.38 108.40
CA SER A 57 -20.22 21.13 107.63
C SER A 57 -21.15 21.33 106.44
N ALA A 58 -22.32 21.94 106.62
CA ALA A 58 -23.27 22.19 105.54
C ALA A 58 -22.71 23.15 104.47
N GLU A 59 -21.94 24.16 104.85
CA GLU A 59 -21.22 25.03 103.91
C GLU A 59 -20.09 24.27 103.17
N SER A 60 -19.41 23.33 103.85
CA SER A 60 -18.39 22.47 103.24
C SER A 60 -19.01 21.49 102.23
N ASP A 61 -20.08 20.80 102.61
CA ASP A 61 -20.79 19.84 101.76
C ASP A 61 -21.47 20.53 100.58
N SER A 62 -21.98 21.76 100.76
CA SER A 62 -22.49 22.60 99.68
C SER A 62 -21.40 22.94 98.67
N LYS A 63 -20.21 23.37 99.14
CA LYS A 63 -19.04 23.64 98.28
C LYS A 63 -18.54 22.38 97.56
N ALA A 64 -18.52 21.23 98.24
CA ALA A 64 -18.12 19.96 97.66
C ALA A 64 -19.13 19.44 96.62
N SER A 65 -20.42 19.62 96.85
CA SER A 65 -21.48 19.30 95.89
C SER A 65 -21.40 20.21 94.66
N GLN A 66 -21.12 21.50 94.86
CA GLN A 66 -20.99 22.47 93.77
C GLN A 66 -19.76 22.16 92.89
N THR A 67 -18.59 21.87 93.48
CA THR A 67 -17.40 21.48 92.70
C THR A 67 -17.58 20.14 91.99
N ALA A 68 -18.22 19.15 92.62
CA ALA A 68 -18.55 17.88 91.97
C ALA A 68 -19.55 18.06 90.80
N MET A 69 -20.47 19.03 90.91
CA MET A 69 -21.42 19.36 89.85
C MET A 69 -20.71 20.06 88.67
N GLU A 70 -19.83 21.03 88.93
CA GLU A 70 -18.98 21.67 87.90
C GLU A 70 -18.07 20.66 87.17
N GLU A 71 -17.46 19.71 87.90
CA GLU A 71 -16.61 18.67 87.32
C GLU A 71 -17.43 17.64 86.50
N SER A 72 -18.65 17.32 86.96
CA SER A 72 -19.60 16.46 86.23
C SER A 72 -20.11 17.12 84.94
N GLU A 73 -20.40 18.43 84.95
CA GLU A 73 -20.79 19.17 83.75
C GLU A 73 -19.65 19.21 82.72
N LYS A 74 -18.42 19.50 83.17
CA LYS A 74 -17.23 19.47 82.31
C LYS A 74 -16.93 18.08 81.73
N SER A 75 -17.13 17.03 82.53
CA SER A 75 -17.00 15.63 82.09
C SER A 75 -18.05 15.28 81.03
N LYS A 76 -19.30 15.73 81.23
CA LYS A 76 -20.40 15.56 80.27
C LYS A 76 -20.14 16.30 78.96
N GLU A 77 -19.64 17.52 79.01
CA GLU A 77 -19.28 18.33 77.83
C GLU A 77 -18.18 17.64 77.00
N SER A 78 -17.12 17.18 77.65
CA SER A 78 -16.06 16.40 76.99
C SER A 78 -16.56 15.04 76.47
N ALA A 79 -17.50 14.39 77.15
CA ALA A 79 -18.11 13.16 76.65
C ALA A 79 -18.98 13.41 75.40
N THR A 80 -19.65 14.56 75.30
CA THR A 80 -20.37 14.95 74.08
C THR A 80 -19.43 15.27 72.92
N GLU A 81 -18.37 16.07 73.12
CA GLU A 81 -17.36 16.34 72.08
C GLU A 81 -16.72 15.04 71.55
N ASN A 82 -16.36 14.11 72.46
CA ASN A 82 -15.80 12.82 72.08
C ASN A 82 -16.81 11.94 71.30
N ALA A 83 -18.10 12.00 71.65
CA ALA A 83 -19.14 11.25 70.92
C ALA A 83 -19.32 11.81 69.50
N ASP A 84 -19.33 13.13 69.33
CA ASP A 84 -19.41 13.79 68.02
C ASP A 84 -18.16 13.50 67.18
N ALA A 85 -16.96 13.59 67.77
CA ALA A 85 -15.71 13.24 67.10
C ALA A 85 -15.64 11.76 66.68
N VAL A 86 -16.19 10.83 67.47
CA VAL A 86 -16.31 9.41 67.08
C VAL A 86 -17.29 9.24 65.92
N GLN A 87 -18.39 9.98 65.90
CA GLN A 87 -19.38 9.94 64.82
C GLN A 87 -18.81 10.53 63.51
N GLU A 88 -18.03 11.61 63.58
CA GLU A 88 -17.31 12.19 62.43
C GLU A 88 -16.24 11.23 61.90
N ASN A 89 -15.42 10.65 62.77
CA ASN A 89 -14.44 9.64 62.36
C ASN A 89 -15.11 8.40 61.72
N LYS A 90 -16.30 8.02 62.17
CA LYS A 90 -17.08 6.92 61.59
C LYS A 90 -17.62 7.25 60.20
N THR A 91 -18.09 8.47 59.95
CA THR A 91 -18.52 8.88 58.61
C THR A 91 -17.34 9.03 57.66
N ALA A 92 -16.22 9.60 58.10
CA ALA A 92 -14.98 9.68 57.34
C ALA A 92 -14.43 8.28 56.98
N ALA A 93 -14.38 7.36 57.95
CA ALA A 93 -13.98 5.97 57.70
C ALA A 93 -14.92 5.25 56.71
N GLY A 94 -16.22 5.51 56.79
CA GLY A 94 -17.20 5.00 55.82
C GLY A 94 -16.98 5.52 54.40
N GLN A 95 -16.67 6.81 54.24
CA GLN A 95 -16.33 7.42 52.95
C GLN A 95 -15.03 6.85 52.36
N LEU A 96 -14.00 6.67 53.19
CA LEU A 96 -12.74 6.04 52.78
C LEU A 96 -12.93 4.57 52.36
N LEU A 97 -13.82 3.83 53.03
CA LEU A 97 -14.13 2.45 52.65
C LEU A 97 -14.81 2.39 51.27
N LEU A 98 -15.72 3.33 50.97
CA LEU A 98 -16.35 3.46 49.66
C LEU A 98 -15.35 3.86 48.55
N SER A 99 -14.40 4.77 48.82
CA SER A 99 -13.37 5.12 47.83
C SER A 99 -12.41 3.95 47.57
N ILE A 100 -11.97 3.24 48.62
CA ILE A 100 -11.12 2.04 48.49
C ILE A 100 -11.83 0.92 47.72
N GLN A 101 -13.13 0.70 47.95
CA GLN A 101 -13.92 -0.26 47.18
C GLN A 101 -13.96 0.12 45.70
N LYS A 102 -14.23 1.39 45.38
CA LYS A 102 -14.25 1.87 44.00
C LYS A 102 -12.88 1.72 43.32
N GLU A 103 -11.80 2.15 43.96
CA GLU A 103 -10.43 2.02 43.43
C GLU A 103 -10.05 0.56 43.21
N ARG A 104 -10.49 -0.35 44.09
CA ARG A 104 -10.29 -1.80 43.93
C ARG A 104 -11.03 -2.35 42.70
N ASP A 105 -12.29 -1.95 42.50
CA ASP A 105 -13.08 -2.41 41.36
C ASP A 105 -12.54 -1.84 40.04
N ASP A 106 -12.13 -0.56 40.02
CA ASP A 106 -11.43 0.08 38.90
C ASP A 106 -10.09 -0.64 38.60
N ALA A 107 -9.32 -1.02 39.63
CA ALA A 107 -8.08 -1.78 39.47
C ALA A 107 -8.28 -3.21 38.95
N ILE A 108 -9.38 -3.88 39.32
CA ILE A 108 -9.77 -5.20 38.77
C ILE A 108 -10.12 -5.05 37.29
N ALA A 109 -10.89 -4.02 36.91
CA ALA A 109 -11.22 -3.74 35.52
C ALA A 109 -9.96 -3.45 34.68
N LEU A 110 -9.01 -2.67 35.21
CA LEU A 110 -7.71 -2.42 34.56
C LEU A 110 -6.86 -3.70 34.40
N LEU A 111 -6.90 -4.62 35.38
CA LEU A 111 -6.22 -5.91 35.24
C LEU A 111 -6.83 -6.78 34.12
N GLU A 112 -8.14 -6.72 33.89
CA GLU A 112 -8.77 -7.40 32.76
C GLU A 112 -8.40 -6.78 31.41
N THR A 113 -8.34 -5.44 31.30
CA THR A 113 -7.92 -4.80 30.05
C THR A 113 -6.45 -5.07 29.76
N ILE A 114 -5.56 -5.02 30.76
CA ILE A 114 -4.15 -5.36 30.61
C ILE A 114 -3.97 -6.79 30.09
N LYS A 115 -4.70 -7.78 30.63
CA LYS A 115 -4.67 -9.17 30.12
C LYS A 115 -5.14 -9.29 28.67
N LYS A 116 -6.18 -8.56 28.27
CA LYS A 116 -6.65 -8.50 26.87
C LYS A 116 -5.61 -7.85 25.96
N HIS A 117 -4.96 -6.78 26.42
CA HIS A 117 -3.87 -6.14 25.67
C HIS A 117 -2.65 -7.06 25.54
N GLU A 118 -2.23 -7.77 26.59
CA GLU A 118 -1.14 -8.74 26.53
C GLU A 118 -1.41 -9.85 25.50
N ALA A 119 -2.63 -10.42 25.50
CA ALA A 119 -3.04 -11.43 24.53
C ALA A 119 -3.05 -10.89 23.09
N ASN A 120 -3.57 -9.68 22.87
CA ASN A 120 -3.58 -9.03 21.56
C ASN A 120 -2.15 -8.70 21.08
N THR A 121 -1.26 -8.25 21.97
CA THR A 121 0.14 -7.94 21.63
C THR A 121 0.89 -9.19 21.17
N LYS A 122 0.67 -10.35 21.82
CA LYS A 122 1.24 -11.63 21.37
C LYS A 122 0.72 -12.00 19.97
N LEU A 123 -0.59 -11.94 19.77
CA LEU A 123 -1.20 -12.23 18.46
C LEU A 123 -0.68 -11.29 17.35
N ILE A 124 -0.46 -10.00 17.66
CA ILE A 124 0.14 -9.04 16.73
C ILE A 124 1.62 -9.38 16.45
N ALA A 125 2.38 -9.84 17.45
CA ALA A 125 3.77 -10.27 17.26
C ALA A 125 3.86 -11.52 16.38
N ASP A 126 3.03 -12.54 16.64
CA ASP A 126 2.97 -13.77 15.84
C ASP A 126 2.60 -13.46 14.38
N ILE A 127 1.65 -12.54 14.15
CA ILE A 127 1.29 -12.07 12.80
C ILE A 127 2.44 -11.28 12.17
N ALA A 128 3.14 -10.43 12.92
CA ALA A 128 4.27 -9.67 12.39
C ALA A 128 5.39 -10.61 11.91
N GLU A 129 5.71 -11.65 12.69
CA GLU A 129 6.72 -12.65 12.32
C GLU A 129 6.29 -13.46 11.07
N GLU A 130 5.01 -13.87 10.95
CA GLU A 130 4.49 -14.48 9.70
C GLU A 130 4.61 -13.52 8.50
N LYS A 131 4.36 -12.22 8.70
CA LYS A 131 4.42 -11.23 7.61
C LYS A 131 5.85 -10.94 7.19
N ASP A 132 6.78 -10.81 8.12
CA ASP A 132 8.19 -10.55 7.81
C ASP A 132 8.80 -11.74 7.05
N GLN A 133 8.56 -12.98 7.50
CA GLN A 133 8.98 -14.19 6.75
C GLN A 133 8.40 -14.23 5.33
N ARG A 134 7.12 -13.89 5.17
CA ARG A 134 6.47 -13.86 3.84
C ARG A 134 6.97 -12.72 2.97
N VAL A 135 7.39 -11.59 3.54
CA VAL A 135 8.02 -10.50 2.79
C VAL A 135 9.40 -10.94 2.29
N GLU A 136 10.19 -11.62 3.14
CA GLU A 136 11.48 -12.20 2.74
C GLU A 136 11.32 -13.25 1.61
N ASP A 137 10.36 -14.17 1.73
CA ASP A 137 9.99 -15.12 0.67
C ASP A 137 9.61 -14.43 -0.65
N TYR A 138 8.85 -13.31 -0.59
CA TYR A 138 8.46 -12.56 -1.77
C TYR A 138 9.61 -11.74 -2.36
N GLU A 139 10.53 -11.22 -1.54
CA GLU A 139 11.74 -10.53 -2.02
C GLU A 139 12.69 -11.49 -2.72
N GLU A 140 12.88 -12.71 -2.20
CA GLU A 140 13.67 -13.75 -2.87
C GLU A 140 13.03 -14.15 -4.22
N GLN A 141 11.72 -14.45 -4.23
CA GLN A 141 11.00 -14.75 -5.48
C GLN A 141 11.04 -13.61 -6.51
N LEU A 142 10.92 -12.36 -6.07
CA LEU A 142 11.03 -11.19 -6.96
C LEU A 142 12.44 -11.03 -7.54
N LYS A 143 13.47 -11.32 -6.74
CA LYS A 143 14.87 -11.26 -7.17
C LYS A 143 15.20 -12.36 -8.18
N ASP A 144 14.74 -13.59 -7.95
CA ASP A 144 14.88 -14.69 -8.90
C ASP A 144 14.12 -14.43 -10.19
N LEU A 145 12.85 -14.03 -10.11
CA LEU A 145 12.04 -13.69 -11.29
C LEU A 145 12.63 -12.51 -12.09
N THR A 146 13.19 -11.51 -11.42
CA THR A 146 13.92 -10.40 -12.08
C THR A 146 15.17 -10.90 -12.77
N THR A 147 15.89 -11.84 -12.15
CA THR A 147 17.09 -12.48 -12.71
C THR A 147 16.74 -13.30 -13.95
N GLU A 148 15.74 -14.19 -13.87
CA GLU A 148 15.22 -14.95 -15.02
C GLU A 148 14.73 -14.03 -16.14
N TYR A 149 13.95 -13.00 -15.82
CA TYR A 149 13.48 -12.01 -16.81
C TYR A 149 14.65 -11.32 -17.52
N SER A 150 15.70 -10.93 -16.79
CA SER A 150 16.88 -10.31 -17.39
C SER A 150 17.65 -11.26 -18.32
N GLN A 151 17.77 -12.53 -17.94
CA GLN A 151 18.40 -13.56 -18.76
C GLN A 151 17.59 -13.87 -20.02
N LEU A 152 16.27 -14.04 -19.87
CA LEU A 152 15.36 -14.30 -20.98
C LEU A 152 15.30 -13.13 -21.96
N LYS A 153 15.23 -11.89 -21.44
CA LYS A 153 15.32 -10.67 -22.26
C LYS A 153 16.62 -10.66 -23.07
N LYS A 154 17.75 -10.93 -22.43
CA LYS A 154 19.05 -10.99 -23.11
C LYS A 154 19.08 -12.09 -24.19
N GLN A 155 18.57 -13.28 -23.91
CA GLN A 155 18.45 -14.36 -24.91
C GLN A 155 17.58 -13.94 -26.11
N ILE A 156 16.48 -13.21 -25.87
CA ILE A 156 15.62 -12.68 -26.95
C ILE A 156 16.37 -11.61 -27.76
N GLU A 157 17.07 -10.68 -27.10
CA GLU A 157 17.87 -9.64 -27.78
C GLU A 157 19.02 -10.23 -28.60
N ASP A 158 19.68 -11.30 -28.11
CA ASP A 158 20.73 -12.05 -28.83
C ASP A 158 20.17 -12.87 -30.01
N LEU A 159 18.96 -13.45 -29.89
CA LEU A 159 18.34 -14.29 -30.93
C LEU A 159 17.63 -13.47 -32.03
N LEU A 160 17.12 -12.27 -31.72
CA LEU A 160 16.38 -11.41 -32.64
C LEU A 160 17.14 -11.04 -33.94
N PRO A 161 18.42 -10.63 -33.93
CA PRO A 161 19.15 -10.29 -35.17
C PRO A 161 19.39 -11.53 -36.07
N GLY A 162 19.66 -12.69 -35.49
CA GLY A 162 19.72 -13.95 -36.22
C GLY A 162 18.38 -14.38 -36.82
N ALA A 163 17.30 -14.30 -36.04
CA ALA A 163 15.94 -14.66 -36.48
C ALA A 163 15.41 -13.73 -37.60
N THR A 164 15.65 -12.42 -37.49
CA THR A 164 15.27 -11.45 -38.53
C THR A 164 16.08 -11.64 -39.82
N SER A 165 17.39 -11.88 -39.71
CA SER A 165 18.26 -12.21 -40.85
C SER A 165 17.81 -13.50 -41.58
N ALA A 166 17.45 -14.54 -40.82
CA ALA A 166 16.91 -15.79 -41.37
C ALA A 166 15.52 -15.61 -42.01
N GLY A 167 14.64 -14.81 -41.41
CA GLY A 167 13.32 -14.48 -41.95
C GLY A 167 13.41 -13.72 -43.28
N LEU A 168 14.27 -12.70 -43.36
CA LEU A 168 14.56 -11.95 -44.59
C LEU A 168 15.13 -12.86 -45.68
N ALA A 169 16.10 -13.72 -45.34
CA ALA A 169 16.65 -14.71 -46.26
C ALA A 169 15.58 -15.64 -46.85
N SER A 170 14.67 -16.16 -46.01
CA SER A 170 13.55 -17.02 -46.44
C SER A 170 12.59 -16.29 -47.38
N ALA A 171 12.29 -15.02 -47.10
CA ALA A 171 11.46 -14.18 -47.97
C ALA A 171 12.10 -13.96 -49.34
N PHE A 172 13.41 -13.67 -49.38
CA PHE A 172 14.15 -13.52 -50.64
C PHE A 172 14.30 -14.85 -51.40
N GLU A 173 14.51 -15.98 -50.71
CA GLU A 173 14.55 -17.31 -51.33
C GLU A 173 13.20 -17.68 -51.97
N THR A 174 12.10 -17.41 -51.28
CA THR A 174 10.74 -17.62 -51.79
C THR A 174 10.51 -16.77 -53.04
N ARG A 175 10.93 -15.50 -53.01
CA ARG A 175 10.82 -14.58 -54.14
C ARG A 175 11.70 -15.00 -55.32
N LYS A 176 12.96 -15.40 -55.09
CA LYS A 176 13.88 -15.99 -56.07
C LYS A 176 13.27 -17.22 -56.73
N ASN A 177 12.75 -18.16 -55.95
CA ASN A 177 12.14 -19.39 -56.46
C ASN A 177 10.92 -19.12 -57.35
N SER A 178 10.15 -18.06 -57.09
CA SER A 178 9.00 -17.68 -57.93
C SER A 178 9.37 -17.36 -59.39
N PHE A 179 10.59 -16.90 -59.68
CA PHE A 179 11.06 -16.60 -61.04
C PHE A 179 11.59 -17.83 -61.80
N ARG A 180 11.91 -18.93 -61.11
CA ARG A 180 12.48 -20.14 -61.74
C ARG A 180 11.52 -20.80 -62.71
N TRP A 181 10.21 -20.78 -62.42
CA TRP A 181 9.18 -21.37 -63.29
C TRP A 181 8.91 -20.51 -64.54
N PRO A 182 8.66 -19.19 -64.45
CA PRO A 182 8.64 -18.30 -65.62
C PRO A 182 9.91 -18.38 -66.47
N LYS A 183 11.10 -18.38 -65.87
CA LYS A 183 12.38 -18.48 -66.60
C LYS A 183 12.45 -19.75 -67.47
N ARG A 184 12.02 -20.90 -66.92
CA ARG A 184 11.94 -22.17 -67.66
C ARG A 184 10.88 -22.12 -68.77
N LEU A 185 9.72 -21.53 -68.51
CA LEU A 185 8.64 -21.39 -69.49
C LEU A 185 9.07 -20.55 -70.70
N TRP A 186 9.69 -19.38 -70.46
CA TRP A 186 10.21 -18.53 -71.53
C TRP A 186 11.37 -19.18 -72.31
N ALA A 187 12.24 -19.93 -71.63
CA ALA A 187 13.30 -20.70 -72.28
C ALA A 187 12.73 -21.82 -73.17
N LEU A 188 11.72 -22.55 -72.70
CA LEU A 188 11.03 -23.57 -73.49
C LEU A 188 10.33 -22.95 -74.71
N LEU A 189 9.64 -21.82 -74.54
CA LEU A 189 8.97 -21.11 -75.62
C LEU A 189 9.96 -20.67 -76.71
N GLN A 190 11.16 -20.18 -76.33
CA GLN A 190 12.22 -19.83 -77.29
C GLN A 190 12.76 -21.06 -78.05
N ILE A 191 12.92 -22.20 -77.36
CA ILE A 191 13.36 -23.45 -78.01
C ILE A 191 12.29 -23.93 -79.00
N VAL A 192 11.02 -23.88 -78.62
CA VAL A 192 9.88 -24.25 -79.47
C VAL A 192 9.76 -23.32 -80.69
N SER A 193 9.95 -22.00 -80.55
CA SER A 193 9.90 -21.09 -81.70
C SER A 193 11.01 -21.37 -82.73
N VAL A 194 12.22 -21.72 -82.27
CA VAL A 194 13.33 -22.15 -83.15
C VAL A 194 13.00 -23.47 -83.85
N PHE A 195 12.46 -24.47 -83.16
CA PHE A 195 12.06 -25.73 -83.79
C PHE A 195 10.91 -25.56 -84.80
N ILE A 196 9.95 -24.68 -84.53
CA ILE A 196 8.89 -24.33 -85.49
C ILE A 196 9.50 -23.68 -86.74
N LEU A 197 10.42 -22.74 -86.59
CA LEU A 197 11.08 -22.07 -87.71
C LEU A 197 11.90 -23.07 -88.56
N MET A 198 12.62 -23.98 -87.90
CA MET A 198 13.42 -25.03 -88.56
C MET A 198 12.54 -26.06 -89.28
N GLY A 199 11.44 -26.49 -88.66
CA GLY A 199 10.45 -27.37 -89.29
C GLY A 199 9.74 -26.73 -90.48
N MET A 200 9.43 -25.44 -90.38
CA MET A 200 8.87 -24.64 -91.49
C MET A 200 9.86 -24.57 -92.65
N GLY A 201 11.15 -24.33 -92.39
CA GLY A 201 12.21 -24.34 -93.41
C GLY A 201 12.37 -25.70 -94.10
N TYR A 202 12.33 -26.80 -93.33
CA TYR A 202 12.39 -28.16 -93.86
C TYR A 202 11.18 -28.51 -94.74
N LEU A 203 9.97 -28.12 -94.33
CA LEU A 203 8.76 -28.29 -95.15
C LEU A 203 8.85 -27.54 -96.48
N VAL A 204 9.37 -26.31 -96.47
CA VAL A 204 9.61 -25.52 -97.69
C VAL A 204 10.59 -26.23 -98.63
N PHE A 205 11.73 -26.67 -98.13
CA PHE A 205 12.74 -27.41 -98.91
C PHE A 205 12.18 -28.70 -99.55
N LYS A 206 11.26 -29.39 -98.88
CA LYS A 206 10.64 -30.61 -99.40
C LYS A 206 9.51 -30.37 -100.42
N THR A 207 8.80 -29.25 -100.32
CA THR A 207 7.55 -29.03 -101.09
C THR A 207 7.70 -28.13 -102.31
N THR A 208 8.82 -27.42 -102.46
CA THR A 208 8.98 -26.39 -103.49
C THR A 208 10.22 -26.69 -104.33
N GLN A 209 10.02 -27.01 -105.61
CA GLN A 209 11.09 -26.93 -106.60
C GLN A 209 11.35 -25.45 -106.88
N ILE A 210 12.59 -25.00 -106.60
CA ILE A 210 12.99 -23.60 -106.76
C ILE A 210 13.76 -23.50 -108.06
N ASP A 211 13.03 -23.30 -109.16
CA ASP A 211 13.61 -23.25 -110.51
C ASP A 211 14.20 -21.87 -110.85
N SER A 212 13.81 -20.81 -110.11
CA SER A 212 14.28 -19.44 -110.31
C SER A 212 14.45 -18.67 -109.00
N PHE A 213 15.44 -17.77 -108.98
CA PHE A 213 15.73 -16.88 -107.84
C PHE A 213 14.58 -15.89 -107.57
N ALA A 214 13.78 -15.55 -108.59
CA ALA A 214 12.62 -14.67 -108.45
C ALA A 214 11.49 -15.35 -107.63
N ASP A 215 11.22 -16.64 -107.88
CA ASP A 215 10.17 -17.37 -107.18
C ASP A 215 10.50 -17.58 -105.70
N LEU A 216 11.80 -17.75 -105.37
CA LEU A 216 12.29 -17.75 -103.99
C LEU A 216 11.93 -16.44 -103.27
N ILE A 217 12.15 -15.29 -103.90
CA ILE A 217 11.87 -13.97 -103.32
C ILE A 217 10.37 -13.78 -103.11
N PHE A 218 9.53 -14.08 -104.11
CA PHE A 218 8.07 -13.98 -103.97
C PHE A 218 7.51 -14.93 -102.89
N PHE A 219 8.07 -16.13 -102.78
CA PHE A 219 7.67 -17.10 -101.76
C PHE A 219 8.04 -16.66 -100.34
N ILE A 220 9.25 -16.10 -100.15
CA ILE A 220 9.68 -15.49 -98.88
C ILE A 220 8.78 -14.30 -98.54
N PHE A 221 8.48 -13.41 -99.50
CA PHE A 221 7.57 -12.28 -99.28
C PHE A 221 6.18 -12.73 -98.83
N LYS A 222 5.61 -13.74 -99.47
CA LYS A 222 4.27 -14.29 -99.14
C LYS A 222 4.19 -14.92 -97.73
N ARG A 223 5.31 -15.41 -97.18
CA ARG A 223 5.40 -15.97 -95.82
C ARG A 223 6.07 -15.06 -94.79
N SER A 224 6.57 -13.89 -95.22
CA SER A 224 7.21 -12.90 -94.36
C SER A 224 6.43 -12.51 -93.09
N PRO A 225 5.09 -12.32 -93.07
CA PRO A 225 4.39 -11.98 -91.82
C PRO A 225 4.45 -13.10 -90.77
N ILE A 226 4.46 -14.37 -91.19
CA ILE A 226 4.53 -15.52 -90.27
C ILE A 226 5.95 -15.64 -89.71
N ILE A 227 6.97 -15.50 -90.56
CA ILE A 227 8.38 -15.54 -90.14
C ILE A 227 8.70 -14.36 -89.20
N ALA A 228 8.23 -13.16 -89.54
CA ALA A 228 8.37 -11.97 -88.69
C ALA A 228 7.69 -12.15 -87.33
N ALA A 229 6.48 -12.73 -87.28
CA ALA A 229 5.80 -13.01 -86.02
C ALA A 229 6.57 -14.02 -85.13
N ILE A 230 7.20 -15.04 -85.72
CA ILE A 230 8.03 -16.02 -84.99
C ILE A 230 9.30 -15.35 -84.44
N ILE A 231 9.99 -14.52 -85.24
CA ILE A 231 11.18 -13.78 -84.81
C ILE A 231 10.82 -12.79 -83.68
N PHE A 232 9.68 -12.11 -83.80
CA PHE A 232 9.19 -11.18 -82.78
C PHE A 232 8.83 -11.90 -81.46
N LEU A 233 8.19 -13.08 -81.55
CA LEU A 233 7.94 -13.94 -80.39
C LEU A 233 9.24 -14.41 -79.74
N GLU A 234 10.26 -14.76 -80.52
CA GLU A 234 11.57 -15.16 -80.01
C GLU A 234 12.25 -14.03 -79.23
N GLU A 235 12.21 -12.80 -79.76
CA GLU A 235 12.78 -11.62 -79.10
C GLU A 235 12.03 -11.27 -77.79
N ILE A 236 10.70 -11.38 -77.76
CA ILE A 236 9.90 -11.20 -76.54
C ILE A 236 10.27 -12.28 -75.50
N ALA A 237 10.35 -13.55 -75.90
CA ALA A 237 10.72 -14.65 -75.01
C ALA A 237 12.15 -14.48 -74.45
N ARG A 238 13.09 -14.04 -75.30
CA ARG A 238 14.48 -13.73 -74.95
C ARG A 238 14.57 -12.63 -73.90
N ARG A 239 13.85 -11.51 -74.08
CA ARG A 239 13.75 -10.40 -73.10
C ARG A 239 13.16 -10.83 -71.78
N ASN A 240 11.98 -11.44 -71.79
CA ASN A 240 11.31 -11.90 -70.58
C ASN A 240 12.16 -12.90 -69.79
N ARG A 241 12.91 -13.78 -70.47
CA ARG A 241 13.88 -14.68 -69.85
C ARG A 241 15.06 -13.93 -69.21
N ASN A 242 15.62 -12.93 -69.89
CA ASN A 242 16.73 -12.13 -69.37
C ASN A 242 16.32 -11.29 -68.15
N ILE A 243 15.12 -10.69 -68.17
CA ILE A 243 14.53 -9.98 -67.03
C ILE A 243 14.34 -10.95 -65.85
N ALA A 244 13.76 -12.12 -66.08
CA ALA A 244 13.57 -13.14 -65.03
C ALA A 244 14.91 -13.62 -64.44
N LEU A 245 15.95 -13.80 -65.27
CA LEU A 245 17.28 -14.18 -64.81
C LEU A 245 17.90 -13.11 -63.90
N ARG A 246 17.90 -11.84 -64.31
CA ARG A 246 18.44 -10.72 -63.52
C ARG A 246 17.72 -10.54 -62.19
N LEU A 247 16.39 -10.73 -62.17
CA LEU A 247 15.61 -10.69 -60.94
C LEU A 247 15.96 -11.86 -60.02
N GLU A 248 16.11 -13.08 -60.54
CA GLU A 248 16.54 -14.25 -59.77
C GLU A 248 17.94 -14.06 -59.17
N GLU A 249 18.87 -13.44 -59.91
CA GLU A 249 20.21 -13.08 -59.44
C GLU A 249 20.19 -11.99 -58.35
N ASP A 250 19.38 -10.93 -58.49
CA ASP A 250 19.26 -9.84 -57.50
C ASP A 250 18.63 -10.34 -56.18
N TYR A 251 17.57 -11.16 -56.25
CA TYR A 251 16.99 -11.79 -55.07
C TYR A 251 17.90 -12.87 -54.47
N GLY A 252 18.66 -13.61 -55.29
CA GLY A 252 19.68 -14.54 -54.80
C GLY A 252 20.84 -13.85 -54.08
N TYR A 253 21.28 -12.69 -54.59
CA TYR A 253 22.27 -11.85 -53.90
C TYR A 253 21.74 -11.34 -52.56
N LYS A 254 20.49 -10.83 -52.53
CA LYS A 254 19.83 -10.37 -51.29
C LYS A 254 19.66 -11.50 -50.27
N GLU A 255 19.26 -12.70 -50.69
CA GLU A 255 19.20 -13.90 -49.83
C GLU A 255 20.56 -14.26 -49.23
N VAL A 256 21.61 -14.39 -50.04
CA VAL A 256 22.95 -14.74 -49.56
C VAL A 256 23.49 -13.67 -48.61
N LEU A 257 23.24 -12.39 -48.93
CA LEU A 257 23.64 -11.27 -48.08
C LEU A 257 22.90 -11.30 -46.73
N SER A 258 21.58 -11.55 -46.70
CA SER A 258 20.84 -11.72 -45.44
C SER A 258 21.27 -12.95 -44.65
N ARG A 259 21.55 -14.09 -45.30
CA ARG A 259 22.05 -15.31 -44.61
C ARG A 259 23.42 -15.14 -43.97
N SER A 260 24.29 -14.36 -44.61
CA SER A 260 25.68 -14.16 -44.15
C SER A 260 25.86 -12.95 -43.24
N PHE A 261 24.90 -12.02 -43.20
CA PHE A 261 24.98 -10.80 -42.40
C PHE A 261 25.28 -11.06 -40.92
N GLU A 262 24.56 -11.98 -40.27
CA GLU A 262 24.77 -12.25 -38.84
C GLU A 262 26.18 -12.78 -38.53
N GLY A 263 26.72 -13.61 -39.42
CA GLY A 263 28.09 -14.12 -39.31
C GLY A 263 29.15 -13.01 -39.48
N TYR A 264 28.96 -12.12 -40.46
CA TYR A 264 29.86 -10.98 -40.66
C TYR A 264 29.73 -9.92 -39.57
N LYS A 265 28.51 -9.66 -39.09
CA LYS A 265 28.24 -8.76 -37.96
C LYS A 265 29.02 -9.24 -36.72
N LYS A 266 28.89 -10.52 -36.36
CA LYS A 266 29.62 -11.10 -35.23
C LYS A 266 31.15 -10.99 -35.38
N GLN A 267 31.70 -11.29 -36.56
CA GLN A 267 33.13 -11.13 -36.81
C GLN A 267 33.60 -9.67 -36.72
N MET A 268 32.76 -8.71 -37.13
CA MET A 268 33.07 -7.28 -37.02
C MET A 268 32.96 -6.76 -35.59
N GLU A 269 32.02 -7.28 -34.79
CA GLU A 269 31.92 -7.01 -33.33
C GLU A 269 33.12 -7.58 -32.56
N GLU A 270 33.66 -8.73 -32.98
CA GLU A 270 34.88 -9.32 -32.42
C GLU A 270 36.14 -8.50 -32.74
N ILE A 271 36.19 -7.82 -33.90
CA ILE A 271 37.35 -7.02 -34.38
C ILE A 271 37.30 -5.55 -33.91
N ASP A 272 36.13 -4.90 -33.96
CA ASP A 272 35.94 -3.49 -33.62
C ASP A 272 35.16 -3.33 -32.29
N GLN A 273 35.74 -3.87 -31.21
CA GLN A 273 35.14 -3.82 -29.87
C GLN A 273 34.95 -2.40 -29.31
N GLN A 274 35.55 -1.37 -29.93
CA GLN A 274 35.74 -0.07 -29.30
C GLN A 274 35.16 1.12 -30.08
N SER A 275 34.97 1.02 -31.41
CA SER A 275 34.39 2.10 -32.21
C SER A 275 32.98 1.82 -32.74
N ASN A 276 32.53 0.55 -32.81
CA ASN A 276 31.26 0.13 -33.45
C ASN A 276 31.07 0.64 -34.90
N MET A 277 32.13 1.17 -35.52
CA MET A 277 32.07 1.87 -36.80
C MET A 277 32.06 0.87 -37.95
N ALA A 278 32.76 -0.25 -37.81
CA ALA A 278 32.73 -1.36 -38.77
C ALA A 278 31.31 -1.94 -38.89
N VAL A 279 30.65 -2.22 -37.75
CA VAL A 279 29.30 -2.80 -37.68
C VAL A 279 28.24 -1.83 -38.22
N SER A 280 28.33 -0.54 -37.85
CA SER A 280 27.45 0.51 -38.37
C SER A 280 27.61 0.68 -39.89
N THR A 281 28.85 0.66 -40.39
CA THR A 281 29.15 0.76 -41.83
C THR A 281 28.64 -0.47 -42.59
N LEU A 282 28.84 -1.68 -42.06
CA LEU A 282 28.30 -2.93 -42.63
C LEU A 282 26.77 -2.89 -42.71
N SER A 283 26.11 -2.47 -41.63
CA SER A 283 24.65 -2.35 -41.54
C SER A 283 24.11 -1.31 -42.53
N THR A 284 24.79 -0.16 -42.65
CA THR A 284 24.44 0.88 -43.62
C THR A 284 24.59 0.37 -45.06
N ASN A 285 25.67 -0.35 -45.36
CA ASN A 285 25.90 -0.96 -46.68
C ASN A 285 24.86 -2.06 -46.99
N LEU A 286 24.45 -2.86 -46.01
CA LEU A 286 23.34 -3.81 -46.14
C LEU A 286 22.05 -3.09 -46.50
N LEU A 287 21.67 -2.05 -45.74
CA LEU A 287 20.46 -1.27 -46.00
C LEU A 287 20.47 -0.65 -47.41
N ILE A 288 21.60 -0.07 -47.83
CA ILE A 288 21.80 0.45 -49.20
C ILE A 288 21.71 -0.66 -50.25
N ALA A 289 22.17 -1.87 -49.97
CA ALA A 289 22.05 -3.01 -50.88
C ALA A 289 20.59 -3.51 -50.99
N MET A 290 19.87 -3.56 -49.87
CA MET A 290 18.48 -4.03 -49.80
C MET A 290 17.48 -3.02 -50.39
N ALA A 291 17.69 -1.72 -50.13
CA ALA A 291 16.85 -0.63 -50.64
C ALA A 291 16.94 -0.41 -52.16
N LYS A 292 17.87 -1.09 -52.86
CA LYS A 292 17.94 -1.04 -54.33
C LYS A 292 16.74 -1.74 -54.94
N GLU A 293 15.85 -0.95 -55.53
CA GLU A 293 14.65 -1.43 -56.20
C GLU A 293 14.95 -2.39 -57.36
N PRO A 294 14.14 -3.46 -57.53
CA PRO A 294 14.29 -4.41 -58.64
C PRO A 294 13.90 -3.81 -60.00
N GLY A 295 13.07 -2.76 -60.05
CA GLY A 295 12.58 -2.13 -61.28
C GLY A 295 13.70 -1.64 -62.21
N ARG A 296 14.80 -1.14 -61.64
CA ARG A 296 16.02 -0.72 -62.35
C ARG A 296 16.62 -1.79 -63.28
N LEU A 297 16.35 -3.08 -63.04
CA LEU A 297 16.84 -4.17 -63.89
C LEU A 297 16.03 -4.34 -65.17
N ILE A 298 14.78 -3.85 -65.17
CA ILE A 298 13.84 -3.83 -66.28
C ILE A 298 14.17 -2.64 -67.20
N ASP A 299 14.33 -1.43 -66.65
CA ASP A 299 14.62 -0.19 -67.41
C ASP A 299 15.93 -0.25 -68.22
N LYS A 300 16.86 -1.14 -67.83
CA LYS A 300 18.12 -1.36 -68.56
C LYS A 300 17.94 -2.14 -69.87
N GLU A 301 16.80 -2.79 -70.11
CA GLU A 301 16.47 -3.34 -71.44
C GLU A 301 15.89 -2.26 -72.34
N LYS A 302 16.75 -1.59 -73.11
CA LYS A 302 16.31 -0.69 -74.19
C LYS A 302 15.40 -1.45 -75.16
N PRO A 303 14.23 -0.90 -75.56
CA PRO A 303 13.45 -1.47 -76.65
C PRO A 303 14.26 -1.35 -77.95
N ILE A 304 14.35 -2.44 -78.74
CA ILE A 304 14.93 -2.39 -80.10
C ILE A 304 14.05 -1.55 -81.02
N ILE A 305 12.73 -1.55 -80.77
CA ILE A 305 11.82 -0.54 -81.30
C ILE A 305 12.05 0.76 -80.53
N LYS A 306 13.14 1.46 -80.87
CA LYS A 306 13.12 2.92 -80.86
C LYS A 306 11.83 3.35 -81.60
N PRO A 307 11.05 4.32 -81.10
CA PRO A 307 9.96 4.91 -81.87
C PRO A 307 10.48 5.25 -83.28
N THR A 308 9.67 5.03 -84.33
CA THR A 308 10.14 5.24 -85.71
C THR A 308 10.68 6.67 -85.92
N ALA A 309 10.19 7.64 -85.14
CA ALA A 309 10.75 8.99 -84.98
C ALA A 309 12.27 8.99 -84.71
N ASP A 310 12.75 8.37 -83.62
CA ASP A 310 14.19 8.34 -83.26
C ASP A 310 15.07 7.70 -84.34
N VAL A 311 14.54 6.73 -85.11
CA VAL A 311 15.28 6.08 -86.20
C VAL A 311 15.36 7.00 -87.42
N ILE A 312 14.24 7.67 -87.74
CA ILE A 312 14.19 8.69 -88.80
C ILE A 312 15.10 9.87 -88.47
N GLU A 313 15.14 10.30 -87.20
CA GLU A 313 15.99 11.42 -86.75
C GLU A 313 17.48 11.07 -86.75
N ASP A 314 17.87 9.86 -86.32
CA ASP A 314 19.27 9.37 -86.38
C ASP A 314 19.75 9.18 -87.84
N VAL A 315 18.85 8.77 -88.75
CA VAL A 315 19.14 8.70 -90.20
C VAL A 315 19.20 10.10 -90.83
N MET A 316 18.26 11.00 -90.51
CA MET A 316 18.23 12.36 -91.04
C MET A 316 19.44 13.19 -90.59
N ASN A 317 19.87 13.03 -89.33
CA ASN A 317 21.09 13.67 -88.83
C ASN A 317 22.37 13.10 -89.45
N LYS A 318 22.39 11.81 -89.84
CA LYS A 318 23.52 11.22 -90.58
C LYS A 318 23.58 11.68 -92.04
N LEU A 319 22.44 11.83 -92.70
CA LEU A 319 22.38 12.38 -94.06
C LEU A 319 22.82 13.85 -94.07
N LYS A 320 22.28 14.67 -93.16
CA LYS A 320 22.63 16.09 -93.03
C LYS A 320 24.12 16.35 -92.72
N LYS A 321 24.83 15.36 -92.18
CA LYS A 321 26.27 15.43 -91.86
C LYS A 321 27.18 14.98 -93.01
N ASN A 322 26.60 14.52 -94.13
CA ASN A 322 27.33 14.06 -95.32
C ASN A 322 27.27 15.06 -96.50
N ASP A 323 26.50 16.15 -96.36
CA ASP A 323 26.33 17.20 -97.36
C ASP A 323 27.10 18.51 -97.01
N ASP A 324 27.89 18.49 -95.92
CA ASP A 324 28.89 19.51 -95.51
C ASP A 324 30.32 18.95 -95.68
#